data_AF-A0A7U6L9D3-F1
#
_entry.id   AF-A0A7U6L9D3-F1
#
_cell.length_a   1.000
_cell.length_b   1.000
_cell.length_c   1.000
_cell.angle_alpha   90.00
_cell.angle_beta   90.00
_cell.angle_gamma   90.00
#
_symmetry.space_group_name_H-M   'P 1'
#
loop_
_entity.id
_entity.type
_entity.pdbx_description
1 polymer ?
#
loop_
_entity_poly.entity_id
_entity_poly.type
_entity_poly.pdbx_seq_one_letter_code
_entity_poly.pdbx_strand_id
1 'polypeptide(L)'
;MKKLVLFFMALLVFNVSFAKEKLDTTFTFQGYSPTSKSGISASPRTKIMKNSKISYPLFIGGSNPDVIKNMNAIMTSFISNYKSTKHVSYDTSYEITANNSLFLSVLFTIKLTDNDTGQKTILHNAISYNLKNGKQLQLKDLFVNGFNDSLADAVNSKFKQFGLPQIDKFDAIDRQQNFYLENDALVLIYNKGEASNFADGEVYIPFLFTDLIGIIQ
;
A
#
# COMPACT_ATOMS: atom_id res chain seq x y z
N MET A 1 -47.24 66.35 15.12
CA MET A 1 -47.48 64.92 14.84
C MET A 1 -46.40 64.44 13.89
N LYS A 2 -45.45 63.64 14.41
CA LYS A 2 -44.25 63.16 13.73
C LYS A 2 -44.63 62.05 12.74
N LYS A 3 -44.21 62.14 11.48
CA LYS A 3 -44.20 61.00 10.56
C LYS A 3 -42.76 60.47 10.46
N LEU A 4 -42.58 59.26 10.97
CA LEU A 4 -41.33 58.50 11.00
C LEU A 4 -41.13 57.88 9.62
N VAL A 5 -40.07 58.26 8.90
CA VAL A 5 -39.66 57.58 7.66
C VAL A 5 -38.61 56.55 8.04
N LEU A 6 -38.98 55.27 7.94
CA LEU A 6 -38.10 54.14 8.21
C LEU A 6 -37.22 53.89 6.96
N PHE A 7 -35.92 54.11 7.08
CA PHE A 7 -34.95 53.65 6.08
C PHE A 7 -34.69 52.16 6.32
N PHE A 8 -35.20 51.30 5.42
CA PHE A 8 -34.77 49.91 5.33
C PHE A 8 -33.42 49.88 4.61
N MET A 9 -32.34 49.80 5.39
CA MET A 9 -31.02 49.46 4.86
C MET A 9 -30.96 47.95 4.64
N ALA A 10 -31.01 47.51 3.39
CA ALA A 10 -30.82 46.10 3.04
C ALA A 10 -29.35 45.72 3.28
N LEU A 11 -29.11 44.97 4.36
CA LEU A 11 -27.82 44.36 4.66
C LEU A 11 -27.63 43.17 3.71
N LEU A 12 -26.88 43.36 2.63
CA LEU A 12 -26.41 42.27 1.78
C LEU A 12 -25.36 41.48 2.56
N VAL A 13 -25.80 40.44 3.26
CA VAL A 13 -24.91 39.46 3.88
C VAL A 13 -24.37 38.57 2.75
N PHE A 14 -23.16 38.87 2.28
CA PHE A 14 -22.42 37.93 1.45
C PHE A 14 -22.05 36.72 2.31
N ASN A 15 -22.80 35.62 2.17
CA ASN A 15 -22.34 34.30 2.58
C ASN A 15 -21.20 33.88 1.64
N VAL A 16 -19.99 34.34 1.94
CA VAL A 16 -18.77 33.71 1.42
C VAL A 16 -18.63 32.35 2.10
N SER A 17 -19.32 31.35 1.55
CA SER A 17 -18.95 29.96 1.80
C SER A 17 -17.53 29.78 1.27
N PHE A 18 -16.54 29.83 2.15
CA PHE A 18 -15.23 29.27 1.88
C PHE A 18 -15.43 27.77 1.66
N ALA A 19 -15.69 27.36 0.42
CA ALA A 19 -15.52 25.99 0.01
C ALA A 19 -14.05 25.68 0.29
N LYS A 20 -13.79 24.88 1.33
CA LYS A 20 -12.46 24.37 1.66
C LYS A 20 -11.94 23.71 0.38
N GLU A 21 -10.97 24.34 -0.30
CA GLU A 21 -10.37 23.76 -1.49
C GLU A 21 -9.99 22.33 -1.18
N LYS A 22 -10.48 21.40 -2.00
CA LYS A 22 -10.23 19.98 -1.81
C LYS A 22 -8.75 19.78 -2.08
N LEU A 23 -7.98 19.63 -1.02
CA LEU A 23 -6.54 19.39 -1.09
C LEU A 23 -6.28 18.25 -2.09
N ASP A 24 -5.38 18.46 -3.06
CA ASP A 24 -4.99 17.38 -3.94
C ASP A 24 -4.24 16.32 -3.13
N THR A 25 -4.79 15.11 -3.11
CA THR A 25 -4.24 13.97 -2.39
C THR A 25 -3.65 12.92 -3.30
N THR A 26 -3.50 13.24 -4.59
CA THR A 26 -2.85 12.39 -5.58
C THR A 26 -1.42 12.10 -5.13
N PHE A 27 -1.05 10.83 -5.20
CA PHE A 27 0.31 10.41 -4.88
C PHE A 27 1.24 10.84 -6.01
N THR A 28 2.40 11.40 -5.67
CA THR A 28 3.47 11.72 -6.61
C THR A 28 4.79 11.58 -5.85
N PHE A 29 5.87 11.32 -6.58
CA PHE A 29 7.24 11.33 -6.03
C PHE A 29 7.84 12.74 -5.93
N GLN A 30 7.05 13.79 -6.12
CA GLN A 30 7.51 15.17 -5.97
C GLN A 30 7.99 15.43 -4.52
N GLY A 31 9.24 15.87 -4.37
CA GLY A 31 9.85 16.11 -3.05
C GLY A 31 10.24 14.82 -2.32
N TYR A 32 10.28 13.68 -3.03
CA TYR A 32 10.73 12.40 -2.50
C TYR A 32 12.16 12.47 -1.97
N SER A 33 12.36 11.88 -0.80
CA SER A 33 13.67 11.66 -0.20
C SER A 33 13.65 10.34 0.57
N PRO A 34 14.53 9.37 0.24
CA PRO A 34 14.55 8.05 0.88
C PRO A 34 14.85 8.12 2.38
N THR A 35 15.57 9.15 2.82
CA THR A 35 16.01 9.33 4.21
C THR A 35 15.09 10.21 5.04
N SER A 36 14.02 10.74 4.43
CA SER A 36 13.03 11.54 5.15
C SER A 36 12.27 10.70 6.16
N LYS A 37 11.71 11.34 7.20
CA LYS A 37 10.92 10.67 8.24
C LYS A 37 9.46 11.08 8.14
N SER A 38 8.56 10.11 8.25
CA SER A 38 7.10 10.33 8.25
C SER A 38 6.56 10.99 9.53
N GLY A 39 7.28 10.83 10.65
CA GLY A 39 6.74 11.12 11.99
C GLY A 39 5.69 10.10 12.47
N ILE A 40 5.44 9.04 11.69
CA ILE A 40 4.57 7.91 12.04
C ILE A 40 5.42 6.79 12.63
N SER A 41 4.98 6.28 13.77
CA SER A 41 5.56 5.13 14.43
C SER A 41 4.59 3.95 14.38
N ALA A 42 5.13 2.74 14.45
CA ALA A 42 4.33 1.53 14.53
C ALA A 42 4.47 0.87 15.89
N SER A 43 3.33 0.59 16.52
CA SER A 43 3.25 -0.21 17.74
C SER A 43 2.87 -1.65 17.36
N PRO A 44 3.70 -2.66 17.69
CA PRO A 44 3.38 -4.04 17.37
C PRO A 44 2.08 -4.50 18.03
N ARG A 45 1.23 -5.16 17.25
CA ARG A 45 0.03 -5.85 17.73
C ARG A 45 0.07 -7.31 17.30
N THR A 46 -0.58 -8.15 18.11
CA THR A 46 -0.83 -9.54 17.76
C THR A 46 -2.25 -9.89 18.13
N LYS A 47 -2.99 -10.46 17.19
CA LYS A 47 -4.31 -11.04 17.41
C LYS A 47 -4.18 -12.54 17.46
N ILE A 48 -4.48 -13.12 18.62
CA ILE A 48 -4.54 -14.57 18.80
C ILE A 48 -5.98 -15.03 18.63
N MET A 49 -6.16 -16.06 17.82
CA MET A 49 -7.40 -16.80 17.65
C MET A 49 -7.07 -18.29 17.71
N LYS A 50 -8.06 -19.15 17.95
CA LYS A 50 -7.92 -20.61 18.16
C LYS A 50 -6.56 -21.21 17.72
N ASN A 51 -6.35 -21.34 16.41
CA ASN A 51 -5.11 -21.88 15.82
C ASN A 51 -4.33 -20.82 15.02
N SER A 52 -4.71 -19.55 15.07
CA SER A 52 -4.10 -18.49 14.24
C SER A 52 -3.49 -17.39 15.08
N LYS A 53 -2.33 -16.92 14.64
CA LYS A 53 -1.62 -15.78 15.20
C LYS A 53 -1.43 -14.77 14.07
N ILE A 54 -1.95 -13.56 14.28
CA ILE A 54 -1.82 -12.51 13.28
C ILE A 54 -1.05 -11.36 13.90
N SER A 55 0.22 -11.21 13.54
CA SER A 55 1.03 -10.05 13.91
C SER A 55 0.87 -8.94 12.86
N TYR A 56 0.65 -7.71 13.32
CA TYR A 56 0.45 -6.54 12.46
C TYR A 56 0.83 -5.24 13.20
N PRO A 57 1.15 -4.14 12.49
CA PRO A 57 1.42 -2.86 13.13
C PRO A 57 0.13 -2.08 13.40
N LEU A 58 0.07 -1.40 14.55
CA LEU A 58 -0.84 -0.28 14.77
C LEU A 58 -0.07 1.03 14.58
N PHE A 59 -0.49 1.86 13.64
CA PHE A 59 0.14 3.13 13.37
C PHE A 59 -0.29 4.20 14.39
N ILE A 60 0.67 4.99 14.86
CA ILE A 60 0.50 6.08 15.82
C ILE A 60 1.40 7.27 15.45
N GLY A 61 1.11 8.44 16.02
CA GLY A 61 1.87 9.66 15.73
C GLY A 61 1.37 10.36 14.46
N GLY A 62 2.28 11.00 13.72
CA GLY A 62 1.96 11.82 12.56
C GLY A 62 1.29 13.15 12.91
N SER A 63 1.36 14.10 11.97
CA SER A 63 0.73 15.42 12.12
C SER A 63 -0.76 15.42 11.80
N ASN A 64 -1.25 14.43 11.04
CA ASN A 64 -2.64 14.33 10.61
C ASN A 64 -3.34 13.07 11.19
N PRO A 65 -4.23 13.22 12.17
CA PRO A 65 -4.96 12.09 12.77
C PRO A 65 -5.84 11.30 11.78
N ASP A 66 -6.38 11.95 10.75
CA ASP A 66 -7.24 11.28 9.75
C ASP A 66 -6.45 10.29 8.90
N VAL A 67 -5.18 10.61 8.59
CA VAL A 67 -4.27 9.69 7.89
C VAL A 67 -4.07 8.43 8.70
N ILE A 68 -3.74 8.55 9.99
CA ILE A 68 -3.55 7.40 10.89
C ILE A 68 -4.82 6.57 11.03
N LYS A 69 -5.97 7.24 11.17
CA LYS A 69 -7.28 6.57 11.25
C LYS A 69 -7.54 5.74 10.00
N ASN A 70 -7.31 6.31 8.80
CA ASN A 70 -7.50 5.61 7.53
C ASN A 70 -6.55 4.41 7.39
N MET A 71 -5.26 4.60 7.70
CA MET A 71 -4.26 3.52 7.63
C MET A 71 -4.64 2.35 8.54
N ASN A 72 -5.00 2.63 9.79
CA ASN A 72 -5.40 1.61 10.76
C ASN A 72 -6.72 0.93 10.39
N ALA A 73 -7.67 1.64 9.78
CA ALA A 73 -8.90 1.05 9.27
C ALA A 73 -8.62 0.05 8.15
N ILE A 74 -7.78 0.44 7.18
CA ILE A 74 -7.33 -0.45 6.10
C ILE A 74 -6.57 -1.66 6.66
N MET A 75 -5.66 -1.45 7.60
CA MET A 75 -4.92 -2.53 8.26
C MET A 75 -5.89 -3.51 8.94
N THR A 76 -6.90 -3.00 9.64
CA THR A 76 -7.94 -3.81 10.30
C THR A 76 -8.74 -4.63 9.29
N SER A 77 -9.12 -4.03 8.17
CA SER A 77 -9.81 -4.73 7.07
C SER A 77 -8.92 -5.81 6.46
N PHE A 78 -7.65 -5.51 6.18
CA PHE A 78 -6.70 -6.48 5.63
C PHE A 78 -6.53 -7.70 6.55
N ILE A 79 -6.25 -7.49 7.84
CA ILE A 79 -6.05 -8.61 8.77
C ILE A 79 -7.33 -9.42 9.01
N SER A 80 -8.51 -8.84 8.75
CA SER A 80 -9.78 -9.55 8.89
C SER A 80 -9.97 -10.68 7.88
N ASN A 81 -9.25 -10.63 6.75
CA ASN A 81 -9.25 -11.67 5.72
C ASN A 81 -8.58 -12.97 6.20
N TYR A 82 -7.66 -12.90 7.17
CA TYR A 82 -6.91 -14.06 7.68
C TYR A 82 -7.59 -14.70 8.89
N LYS A 83 -8.90 -14.95 8.78
CA LYS A 83 -9.68 -15.53 9.87
C LYS A 83 -9.56 -17.06 9.87
N SER A 84 -9.07 -17.64 10.97
CA SER A 84 -9.08 -19.08 11.22
C SER A 84 -10.47 -19.67 11.04
N THR A 85 -10.54 -20.79 10.34
CA THR A 85 -11.71 -21.67 10.29
C THR A 85 -11.37 -23.01 10.93
N LYS A 86 -12.29 -23.98 10.88
CA LYS A 86 -11.97 -25.37 11.24
C LYS A 86 -10.86 -25.94 10.34
N HIS A 87 -10.90 -25.59 9.05
CA HIS A 87 -10.08 -26.19 8.01
C HIS A 87 -8.78 -25.43 7.72
N VAL A 88 -8.71 -24.15 8.10
CA VAL A 88 -7.54 -23.30 7.80
C VAL A 88 -7.12 -22.49 9.01
N SER A 89 -5.81 -22.39 9.23
CA SER A 89 -5.20 -21.46 10.18
C SER A 89 -4.06 -20.65 9.56
N TYR A 90 -3.79 -19.48 10.14
CA TYR A 90 -2.80 -18.53 9.67
C TYR A 90 -1.82 -18.16 10.78
N ASP A 91 -0.54 -18.17 10.47
CA ASP A 91 0.51 -17.52 11.26
C ASP A 91 1.14 -16.42 10.42
N THR A 92 0.87 -15.16 10.75
CA THR A 92 1.35 -14.00 10.00
C THR A 92 2.41 -13.24 10.78
N SER A 93 3.49 -12.88 10.09
CA SER A 93 4.45 -11.87 10.53
C SER A 93 4.45 -10.70 9.55
N TYR A 94 5.02 -9.58 9.98
CA TYR A 94 5.13 -8.39 9.15
C TYR A 94 6.47 -7.70 9.33
N GLU A 95 6.82 -6.90 8.33
CA GLU A 95 7.96 -6.00 8.31
C GLU A 95 7.52 -4.65 7.74
N ILE A 96 8.03 -3.55 8.30
CA ILE A 96 7.84 -2.21 7.74
C ILE A 96 9.02 -1.93 6.83
N THR A 97 8.81 -2.08 5.53
CA THR A 97 9.86 -2.01 4.49
C THR A 97 10.16 -0.57 4.07
N ALA A 98 9.23 0.35 4.27
CA ALA A 98 9.43 1.78 4.03
C ALA A 98 8.66 2.63 5.03
N ASN A 99 9.24 3.76 5.42
CA ASN A 99 8.60 4.74 6.29
C ASN A 99 9.23 6.13 6.12
N ASN A 100 8.87 6.81 5.04
CA ASN A 100 9.38 8.14 4.68
C ASN A 100 8.27 9.18 4.65
N SER A 101 8.56 10.42 4.27
CA SER A 101 7.56 11.51 4.29
C SER A 101 6.37 11.32 3.35
N LEU A 102 6.51 10.48 2.30
CA LEU A 102 5.49 10.30 1.26
C LEU A 102 4.68 9.02 1.45
N PHE A 103 5.32 7.92 1.84
CA PHE A 103 4.68 6.62 1.95
C PHE A 103 5.22 5.79 3.12
N LEU A 104 4.37 4.84 3.54
CA LEU A 104 4.73 3.77 4.46
C LEU A 104 4.34 2.45 3.81
N SER A 105 5.19 1.42 3.89
CA SER A 105 4.88 0.10 3.33
C SER A 105 5.10 -1.00 4.37
N VAL A 106 4.23 -2.01 4.33
CA VAL A 106 4.26 -3.17 5.20
C VAL A 106 4.20 -4.43 4.35
N LEU A 107 5.23 -5.27 4.46
CA LEU A 107 5.26 -6.60 3.88
C LEU A 107 4.79 -7.61 4.93
N PHE A 108 3.90 -8.51 4.53
CA PHE A 108 3.42 -9.62 5.34
C PHE A 108 3.96 -10.93 4.79
N THR A 109 4.42 -11.79 5.70
CA THR A 109 4.62 -13.22 5.43
C THR A 109 3.48 -13.97 6.09
N ILE A 110 2.72 -14.73 5.31
CA ILE A 110 1.50 -15.43 5.72
C ILE A 110 1.75 -16.92 5.58
N LYS A 111 1.85 -17.62 6.71
CA LYS A 111 1.95 -19.07 6.75
C LYS A 111 0.55 -19.64 6.91
N LEU A 112 -0.01 -20.16 5.82
CA LEU A 112 -1.28 -20.87 5.80
C LEU A 112 -1.03 -22.33 6.16
N THR A 113 -1.84 -22.88 7.06
CA THR A 113 -1.90 -24.33 7.32
C THR A 113 -3.31 -24.83 7.02
N ASP A 114 -3.40 -25.84 6.17
CA ASP A 114 -4.59 -26.67 6.01
C ASP A 114 -4.63 -27.64 7.20
N ASN A 115 -5.67 -27.53 8.03
CA ASN A 115 -5.81 -28.30 9.26
C ASN A 115 -6.31 -29.74 9.03
N ASP A 116 -6.85 -30.03 7.85
CA ASP A 116 -7.33 -31.37 7.50
C ASP A 116 -6.16 -32.23 6.99
N THR A 117 -5.24 -31.64 6.23
CA THR A 117 -4.10 -32.34 5.62
C THR A 117 -2.76 -32.09 6.33
N GLY A 118 -2.65 -31.01 7.09
CA GLY A 118 -1.40 -30.52 7.69
C GLY A 118 -0.48 -29.81 6.70
N GLN A 119 -0.89 -29.63 5.44
CA GLN A 119 -0.11 -28.95 4.41
C GLN A 119 0.11 -27.47 4.78
N LYS A 120 1.33 -26.98 4.56
CA LYS A 120 1.71 -25.59 4.81
C LYS A 120 2.08 -24.88 3.52
N THR A 121 1.58 -23.66 3.38
CA THR A 121 1.88 -22.76 2.26
C THR A 121 2.33 -21.42 2.81
N ILE A 122 3.36 -20.84 2.21
CA ILE A 122 3.81 -19.48 2.51
C ILE A 122 3.34 -18.59 1.37
N LEU A 123 2.83 -17.42 1.73
CA LEU A 123 2.40 -16.38 0.80
C LEU A 123 2.89 -15.03 1.32
N HIS A 124 3.23 -14.16 0.40
CA HIS A 124 3.65 -12.79 0.65
C HIS A 124 2.63 -11.82 0.07
N ASN A 125 2.25 -10.85 0.89
CA ASN A 125 1.31 -9.79 0.52
C ASN A 125 1.74 -8.51 1.20
N ALA A 126 1.39 -7.35 0.65
CA ALA A 126 1.84 -6.08 1.18
C ALA A 126 0.76 -4.99 1.10
N ILE A 127 0.90 -4.01 1.98
CA ILE A 127 0.09 -2.79 1.96
C ILE A 127 1.05 -1.61 1.98
N SER A 128 0.96 -0.79 0.93
CA SER A 128 1.65 0.50 0.85
C SER A 128 0.63 1.62 1.01
N TYR A 129 0.97 2.67 1.74
CA TYR A 129 0.09 3.78 2.09
C TYR A 129 0.61 5.09 1.53
N ASN A 130 -0.28 5.91 0.98
CA ASN A 130 -0.04 7.31 0.69
C ASN A 130 -0.20 8.13 1.97
N LEU A 131 0.86 8.77 2.47
CA LEU A 131 0.80 9.51 3.73
C LEU A 131 0.11 10.88 3.61
N LYS A 132 -0.24 11.35 2.41
CA LYS A 132 -1.07 12.54 2.23
C LYS A 132 -2.51 12.31 2.71
N ASN A 133 -3.04 11.09 2.58
CA ASN A 133 -4.45 10.77 2.87
C ASN A 133 -4.69 9.47 3.64
N GLY A 134 -3.64 8.67 3.88
CA GLY A 134 -3.71 7.39 4.57
C GLY A 134 -4.36 6.26 3.77
N LYS A 135 -4.58 6.44 2.47
CA LYS A 135 -5.16 5.40 1.59
C LYS A 135 -4.10 4.43 1.12
N GLN A 136 -4.53 3.21 0.80
CA GLN A 136 -3.68 2.20 0.18
C GLN A 136 -3.32 2.63 -1.26
N LEU A 137 -2.03 2.57 -1.57
CA LEU A 137 -1.49 2.72 -2.92
C LEU A 137 -1.76 1.46 -3.72
N GLN A 138 -2.29 1.64 -4.92
CA GLN A 138 -2.29 0.62 -5.96
C GLN A 138 -1.03 0.78 -6.82
N LEU A 139 -0.63 -0.28 -7.53
CA LEU A 139 0.57 -0.23 -8.38
C LEU A 139 0.48 0.94 -9.39
N LYS A 140 -0.70 1.09 -10.02
CA LYS A 140 -1.00 2.20 -10.94
C LYS A 140 -0.86 3.60 -10.35
N ASP A 141 -0.92 3.75 -9.02
CA ASP A 141 -0.79 5.05 -8.36
C ASP A 141 0.68 5.49 -8.25
N LEU A 142 1.64 4.63 -8.61
CA LEU A 142 3.06 4.95 -8.63
C LEU A 142 3.53 5.47 -9.98
N PHE A 143 2.75 5.26 -11.03
CA PHE A 143 3.16 5.46 -12.41
C PHE A 143 2.25 6.42 -13.16
N VAL A 144 2.78 6.99 -14.23
CA VAL A 144 2.01 7.76 -15.21
C VAL A 144 1.09 6.82 -16.01
N ASN A 145 0.06 7.38 -16.65
CA ASN A 145 -0.83 6.59 -17.50
C ASN A 145 -0.06 5.90 -18.64
N GLY A 146 -0.42 4.65 -18.95
CA GLY A 146 0.21 3.88 -20.04
C GLY A 146 1.51 3.16 -19.67
N PHE A 147 1.88 3.10 -18.39
CA PHE A 147 3.13 2.49 -17.92
C PHE A 147 3.24 0.96 -18.12
N ASN A 148 2.12 0.26 -18.32
CA ASN A 148 2.06 -1.21 -18.24
C ASN A 148 3.09 -1.91 -19.13
N ASP A 149 3.19 -1.51 -20.41
CA ASP A 149 4.10 -2.15 -21.36
C ASP A 149 5.57 -1.90 -20.96
N SER A 150 5.90 -0.66 -20.60
CA SER A 150 7.27 -0.31 -20.15
C SER A 150 7.67 -1.04 -18.87
N LEU A 151 6.73 -1.19 -17.92
CA LEU A 151 7.00 -1.93 -16.69
C LEU A 151 7.11 -3.44 -16.96
N ALA A 152 6.26 -4.00 -17.83
CA ALA A 152 6.34 -5.40 -18.23
C ALA A 152 7.67 -5.73 -18.93
N ASP A 153 8.16 -4.84 -19.80
CA ASP A 153 9.47 -4.98 -20.44
C ASP A 153 10.61 -4.92 -19.43
N ALA A 154 10.51 -4.02 -18.44
CA ALA A 154 11.48 -3.90 -17.36
C ALA A 154 11.52 -5.17 -16.48
N VAL A 155 10.36 -5.75 -16.16
CA VAL A 155 10.24 -7.04 -15.44
C VAL A 155 10.90 -8.16 -16.22
N ASN A 156 10.53 -8.35 -17.48
CA ASN A 156 11.12 -9.39 -18.32
C ASN A 156 12.64 -9.24 -18.45
N SER A 157 13.13 -8.00 -18.50
CA SER A 157 14.56 -7.71 -18.50
C SER A 157 15.23 -8.15 -17.20
N LYS A 158 14.62 -7.90 -16.02
CA LYS A 158 15.15 -8.37 -14.73
C LYS A 158 15.17 -9.90 -14.64
N PHE A 159 14.13 -10.59 -15.10
CA PHE A 159 14.12 -12.07 -15.18
C PHE A 159 15.31 -12.60 -15.98
N LYS A 160 15.57 -12.01 -17.17
CA LYS A 160 16.73 -12.38 -18.00
C LYS A 160 18.06 -12.06 -17.31
N GLN A 161 18.19 -10.88 -16.71
CA GLN A 161 19.40 -10.46 -15.99
C GLN A 161 19.72 -11.37 -14.80
N PHE A 162 18.70 -11.82 -14.08
CA PHE A 162 18.84 -12.74 -12.95
C PHE A 162 18.95 -14.21 -13.36
N GLY A 163 18.79 -14.52 -14.65
CA GLY A 163 18.79 -15.91 -15.14
C GLY A 163 17.62 -16.73 -14.59
N LEU A 164 16.51 -16.09 -14.25
CA LEU A 164 15.33 -16.75 -13.67
C LEU A 164 14.47 -17.33 -14.79
N PRO A 165 14.19 -18.64 -14.79
CA PRO A 165 13.28 -19.22 -15.77
C PRO A 165 11.84 -18.80 -15.47
N GLN A 166 11.08 -18.52 -16.52
CA GLN A 166 9.67 -18.13 -16.44
C GLN A 166 8.75 -19.34 -16.69
N ILE A 167 7.53 -19.29 -16.17
CA ILE A 167 6.46 -20.26 -16.53
C ILE A 167 5.93 -19.99 -17.95
N ASP A 168 5.32 -21.00 -18.58
CA ASP A 168 4.86 -20.99 -19.99
C ASP A 168 3.82 -19.89 -20.34
N LYS A 169 3.28 -19.17 -19.35
CA LYS A 169 2.35 -18.04 -19.52
C LYS A 169 2.57 -16.97 -18.45
N PHE A 170 3.82 -16.58 -18.26
CA PHE A 170 4.15 -15.55 -17.30
C PHE A 170 3.45 -14.22 -17.65
N ASP A 171 2.57 -13.76 -16.76
CA ASP A 171 2.02 -12.40 -16.80
C ASP A 171 2.96 -11.50 -15.99
N ALA A 172 3.66 -10.62 -16.70
CA ALA A 172 4.66 -9.76 -16.08
C ALA A 172 4.03 -8.79 -15.08
N ILE A 173 2.79 -8.32 -15.32
CA ILE A 173 2.07 -7.40 -14.45
C ILE A 173 0.61 -7.83 -14.37
N ASP A 174 0.27 -8.56 -13.31
CA ASP A 174 -1.12 -8.91 -13.02
C ASP A 174 -1.94 -7.64 -12.68
N ARG A 175 -3.25 -7.66 -12.96
CA ARG A 175 -4.18 -6.58 -12.57
C ARG A 175 -4.20 -6.31 -11.05
N GLN A 176 -3.90 -7.32 -10.25
CA GLN A 176 -3.79 -7.27 -8.79
C GLN A 176 -2.36 -7.55 -8.32
N GLN A 177 -1.36 -7.23 -9.14
CA GLN A 177 0.05 -7.46 -8.85
C GLN A 177 0.41 -7.00 -7.43
N ASN A 178 0.86 -7.96 -6.61
CA ASN A 178 1.34 -7.66 -5.27
C ASN A 178 2.69 -6.96 -5.34
N PHE A 179 2.86 -5.92 -4.53
CA PHE A 179 4.10 -5.16 -4.44
C PHE A 179 4.25 -4.54 -3.06
N TYR A 180 5.49 -4.26 -2.68
CA TYR A 180 5.79 -3.40 -1.55
C TYR A 180 6.77 -2.30 -1.99
N LEU A 181 6.91 -1.29 -1.14
CA LEU A 181 7.90 -0.24 -1.33
C LEU A 181 8.98 -0.39 -0.29
N GLU A 182 10.21 -0.22 -0.72
CA GLU A 182 11.34 0.13 0.12
C GLU A 182 11.52 1.65 0.07
N ASN A 183 12.41 2.19 0.90
CA ASN A 183 12.59 3.63 0.91
C ASN A 183 13.05 4.17 -0.44
N ASP A 184 13.72 3.39 -1.28
CA ASP A 184 14.30 3.73 -2.59
C ASP A 184 13.95 2.78 -3.75
N ALA A 185 13.09 1.79 -3.50
CA ALA A 185 12.72 0.82 -4.51
C ALA A 185 11.24 0.44 -4.49
N LEU A 186 10.75 0.05 -5.66
CA LEU A 186 9.54 -0.76 -5.83
C LEU A 186 9.96 -2.22 -5.93
N VAL A 187 9.31 -3.11 -5.19
CA VAL A 187 9.54 -4.55 -5.30
C VAL A 187 8.24 -5.25 -5.66
N LEU A 188 8.23 -5.90 -6.81
CA LEU A 188 7.11 -6.76 -7.24
C LEU A 188 7.27 -8.15 -6.64
N ILE A 189 6.18 -8.68 -6.08
CA ILE A 189 6.13 -9.99 -5.44
C ILE A 189 5.42 -10.96 -6.38
N TYR A 190 6.08 -12.08 -6.69
CA TYR A 190 5.46 -13.23 -7.33
C TYR A 190 5.57 -14.41 -6.38
N ASN A 191 4.45 -14.84 -5.82
CA ASN A 191 4.38 -16.02 -4.96
C ASN A 191 4.62 -17.29 -5.78
N LYS A 192 4.81 -18.41 -5.07
CA LYS A 192 5.03 -19.73 -5.66
C LYS A 192 4.04 -20.03 -6.78
N GLY A 193 4.57 -20.24 -7.99
CA GLY A 193 3.80 -20.61 -9.18
C GLY A 193 3.23 -19.43 -9.97
N GLU A 194 3.42 -18.19 -9.53
CA GLU A 194 2.95 -16.99 -10.25
C GLU A 194 3.90 -16.59 -11.39
N ALA A 195 5.22 -16.77 -11.22
CA ALA A 195 6.20 -16.35 -12.22
C ALA A 195 7.26 -17.39 -12.58
N SER A 196 7.71 -18.16 -11.60
CA SER A 196 8.74 -19.19 -11.77
C SER A 196 8.44 -20.42 -10.91
N ASN A 197 8.88 -21.58 -11.38
CA ASN A 197 8.92 -22.81 -10.59
C ASN A 197 10.35 -23.13 -10.13
N PHE A 198 11.30 -22.20 -10.30
CA PHE A 198 12.67 -22.38 -9.86
C PHE A 198 12.80 -22.24 -8.34
N ALA A 199 13.62 -23.10 -7.72
CA ALA A 199 13.81 -23.18 -6.28
C ALA A 199 12.46 -23.25 -5.53
N ASP A 200 12.19 -22.32 -4.62
CA ASP A 200 10.95 -22.27 -3.85
C ASP A 200 9.76 -21.69 -4.63
N GLY A 201 10.02 -21.14 -5.83
CA GLY A 201 9.03 -20.57 -6.75
C GLY A 201 8.58 -19.15 -6.42
N GLU A 202 9.06 -18.58 -5.31
CA GLU A 202 8.85 -17.18 -4.94
C GLU A 202 9.89 -16.29 -5.62
N VAL A 203 9.47 -15.18 -6.21
CA VAL A 203 10.36 -14.25 -6.91
C VAL A 203 10.04 -12.82 -6.47
N TYR A 204 11.10 -12.06 -6.17
CA TYR A 204 11.03 -10.64 -5.87
C TYR A 204 11.81 -9.88 -6.94
N ILE A 205 11.15 -8.97 -7.65
CA ILE A 205 11.78 -8.16 -8.68
C ILE A 205 11.89 -6.72 -8.19
N PRO A 206 13.09 -6.27 -7.75
CA PRO A 206 13.31 -4.91 -7.30
C PRO A 206 13.61 -3.97 -8.48
N PHE A 207 13.07 -2.77 -8.37
CA PHE A 207 13.35 -1.62 -9.22
C PHE A 207 13.68 -0.42 -8.34
N LEU A 208 14.91 0.09 -8.44
CA LEU A 208 15.23 1.37 -7.83
C LEU A 208 14.34 2.44 -8.47
N PHE A 209 13.85 3.41 -7.70
CA PHE A 209 13.03 4.48 -8.31
C PHE A 209 13.78 5.27 -9.38
N THR A 210 15.11 5.32 -9.30
CA THR A 210 15.98 5.88 -10.34
C THR A 210 15.90 5.13 -11.66
N ASP A 211 15.66 3.82 -11.63
CA ASP A 211 15.51 2.99 -12.82
C ASP A 211 14.15 3.20 -13.51
N LEU A 212 13.19 3.79 -12.78
CA LEU A 212 11.82 4.01 -13.22
C LEU A 212 11.52 5.48 -13.59
N ILE A 213 12.56 6.34 -13.64
CA ILE A 213 12.43 7.73 -14.05
C ILE A 213 11.82 7.77 -15.46
N GLY A 214 10.81 8.63 -15.63
CA GLY A 214 10.07 8.79 -16.89
C GLY A 214 8.80 7.95 -16.96
N ILE A 215 8.62 6.95 -16.10
CA ILE A 215 7.36 6.21 -15.95
C ILE A 215 6.72 6.36 -14.57
N ILE A 216 7.45 6.73 -13.52
CA ILE A 216 6.88 7.12 -12.22
C ILE A 216 6.28 8.54 -12.26
N GLN A 217 5.24 8.80 -11.45
CA GLN A 217 4.51 10.09 -11.41
C GLN A 217 4.89 11.02 -10.26
#